data_AF-A0AA40TH77-F1
#
_entry.id   AF-A0AA40TH77-F1
#
_cell.length_a   1.000
_cell.length_b   1.000
_cell.length_c   1.000
_cell.angle_alpha   90.00
_cell.angle_beta   90.00
_cell.angle_gamma   90.00
#
_symmetry.space_group_name_H-M   'P 1'
#
loop_
_entity.id
_entity.type
_entity.pdbx_description
1 polymer ?
#
loop_
_entity_poly.entity_id
_entity_poly.type
_entity_poly.pdbx_seq_one_letter_code
_entity_poly.pdbx_strand_id
1 'polypeptide(L)'
;VTRTPRGDASALVIGADNKVETRQIVAAQAIGDKWLVTDGLKPGDRVIVTGLQKVRPGAQVKAQEITADNNQQGQSGSQPEQSKS
;
A
#
# COMPACT_ATOMS: atom_id res chain seq x y z
N VAL A 1 -2.92 4.01 -2.97
CA VAL A 1 -2.36 5.25 -2.38
C VAL A 1 -2.56 6.37 -3.39
N THR A 2 -3.16 7.49 -2.98
CA THR A 2 -3.31 8.67 -3.85
C THR A 2 -2.26 9.69 -3.42
N ARG A 3 -1.40 10.14 -4.35
CA ARG A 3 -0.39 11.16 -4.09
C ARG A 3 -0.65 12.37 -4.97
N THR A 4 -0.76 13.55 -4.38
CA THR A 4 -0.86 14.80 -5.12
C THR A 4 0.56 15.25 -5.54
N PRO A 5 0.70 16.02 -6.62
CA PRO A 5 2.00 16.57 -7.05
C PRO A 5 2.66 17.50 -6.02
N ARG A 6 1.93 17.91 -4.96
CA ARG A 6 2.48 18.69 -3.83
C ARG A 6 3.23 17.85 -2.80
N GLY A 7 3.19 16.53 -2.90
CA GLY A 7 3.81 15.62 -1.94
C GLY A 7 2.83 15.07 -0.90
N ASP A 8 1.63 15.64 -0.77
CA ASP A 8 0.57 15.09 0.09
C ASP A 8 0.15 13.70 -0.43
N ALA A 9 0.41 12.67 0.38
CA ALA A 9 -0.11 11.33 0.17
C ALA A 9 -1.28 11.07 1.11
N SER A 10 -2.26 10.31 0.65
CA SER A 10 -3.37 9.87 1.48
C SER A 10 -3.64 8.39 1.20
N ALA A 11 -3.91 7.67 2.28
CA ALA A 11 -4.26 6.27 2.27
C ALA A 11 -5.65 6.10 2.90
N LEU A 12 -6.40 5.13 2.40
CA LEU A 12 -7.60 4.69 3.09
C LEU A 12 -7.18 3.65 4.13
N VAL A 13 -7.61 3.83 5.37
CA VAL A 13 -7.32 2.95 6.50
C VAL A 13 -8.62 2.42 7.08
N ILE A 14 -8.55 1.28 7.78
CA ILE A 14 -9.69 0.67 8.44
C ILE A 14 -9.58 0.95 9.94
N GLY A 15 -10.48 1.78 10.45
CA GLY A 15 -10.59 2.09 11.87
C GLY A 15 -11.10 0.92 12.71
N ALA A 16 -11.17 1.12 14.03
CA ALA A 16 -11.60 0.09 14.99
C ALA A 16 -13.01 -0.47 14.70
N ASP A 17 -13.91 0.35 14.15
CA ASP A 17 -15.28 -0.02 13.77
C ASP A 17 -15.39 -0.76 12.43
N ASN A 18 -14.27 -1.19 11.85
CA ASN A 18 -14.20 -1.71 10.48
C ASN A 18 -14.73 -0.71 9.44
N LYS A 19 -14.61 0.60 9.74
CA LYS A 19 -15.00 1.69 8.85
C LYS A 19 -13.80 2.23 8.10
N VAL A 20 -14.02 2.61 6.86
CA VAL A 20 -12.99 3.24 6.03
C VAL A 20 -12.82 4.69 6.42
N GLU A 21 -11.59 5.09 6.69
CA GLU A 21 -11.19 6.45 6.99
C GLU A 21 -10.10 6.89 6.02
N THR A 22 -10.18 8.12 5.51
CA THR A 22 -9.07 8.70 4.76
C THR A 22 -8.07 9.29 5.73
N ARG A 23 -6.84 8.77 5.72
CA ARG A 23 -5.74 9.29 6.52
C ARG A 23 -4.68 9.89 5.63
N GLN A 24 -4.29 11.12 5.94
CA GLN A 24 -3.09 11.71 5.34
C GLN A 24 -1.87 10.96 5.85
N ILE A 25 -0.99 10.60 4.93
CA ILE A 25 0.25 9.90 5.21
C ILE A 25 1.40 10.65 4.57
N VAL A 26 2.58 10.55 5.17
CA VAL A 26 3.82 11.08 4.59
C VAL A 26 4.58 9.91 4.00
N ALA A 27 4.62 9.84 2.66
CA ALA A 27 5.42 8.88 1.94
C ALA A 27 6.70 9.56 1.44
N ALA A 28 7.85 9.18 2.00
CA ALA A 28 9.14 9.79 1.68
C ALA A 28 9.63 9.40 0.29
N GLN A 29 9.54 8.11 -0.06
CA GLN A 29 10.01 7.58 -1.33
C GLN A 29 9.28 6.30 -1.72
N ALA A 30 9.22 6.02 -3.02
CA ALA A 30 8.87 4.71 -3.53
C ALA A 30 10.16 3.86 -3.64
N ILE A 31 10.11 2.65 -3.11
CA ILE A 31 11.20 1.67 -3.15
C ILE A 31 10.66 0.45 -3.90
N GLY A 32 11.01 0.31 -5.19
CA GLY A 32 10.41 -0.66 -6.09
C GLY A 32 8.90 -0.46 -6.19
N ASP A 33 8.13 -1.52 -5.98
CA ASP A 33 6.66 -1.50 -5.99
C ASP A 33 6.03 -1.05 -4.66
N LYS A 34 6.84 -0.62 -3.68
CA LYS A 34 6.40 -0.29 -2.33
C LYS A 34 6.65 1.19 -2.02
N TRP A 35 5.84 1.75 -1.12
CA TRP A 35 6.02 3.12 -0.64
C TRP A 35 6.55 3.11 0.79
N LEU A 36 7.64 3.83 1.03
CA LEU A 36 8.18 4.07 2.36
C LEU A 36 7.37 5.18 3.04
N VAL A 37 6.48 4.80 3.94
CA VAL A 37 5.70 5.72 4.76
C VAL A 37 6.49 6.07 6.02
N THR A 38 6.73 7.36 6.24
CA THR A 38 7.49 7.88 7.38
C THR A 38 6.60 8.45 8.47
N ASP A 39 5.36 8.85 8.15
CA ASP A 39 4.41 9.39 9.13
C ASP A 39 2.96 9.14 8.70
N GLY A 40 2.02 9.21 9.65
CA GLY A 40 0.59 9.10 9.41
C GLY A 40 0.02 7.68 9.49
N LEU A 41 0.84 6.66 9.74
CA LEU A 41 0.40 5.28 10.02
C LEU A 41 1.04 4.74 11.30
N LYS A 42 0.30 3.93 12.03
CA LYS A 42 0.77 3.27 13.26
C LYS A 42 0.96 1.77 13.02
N PRO A 43 1.88 1.11 13.74
CA PRO A 43 1.95 -0.35 13.72
C PRO A 43 0.60 -0.93 14.16
N GLY A 44 0.08 -1.88 13.36
CA GLY A 44 -1.26 -2.47 13.55
C GLY A 44 -2.39 -1.77 12.79
N ASP A 45 -2.13 -0.63 12.15
CA ASP A 45 -3.09 0.04 11.27
C ASP A 45 -3.27 -0.76 9.96
N ARG A 46 -4.53 -0.91 9.52
CA ARG A 46 -4.89 -1.70 8.35
C ARG A 46 -5.15 -0.78 7.16
N VAL A 47 -4.22 -0.76 6.22
CA VAL A 47 -4.31 0.07 5.01
C VAL A 47 -5.01 -0.66 3.87
N ILE A 48 -5.91 0.04 3.19
CA ILE A 48 -6.60 -0.45 1.99
C ILE A 48 -5.74 -0.15 0.77
N VAL A 49 -5.18 -1.20 0.17
CA VAL A 49 -4.34 -1.08 -1.04
C VAL A 49 -5.10 -1.43 -2.33
N THR A 50 -6.17 -2.21 -2.23
CA THR A 50 -6.96 -2.70 -3.37
C THR A 50 -8.44 -2.44 -3.14
N GLY A 51 -9.22 -2.34 -4.22
CA GLY A 51 -10.68 -2.18 -4.14
C GLY A 51 -11.16 -0.74 -3.98
N LEU A 52 -10.27 0.27 -4.05
CA LEU A 52 -10.57 1.71 -3.92
C LEU A 52 -11.76 2.21 -4.76
N GLN A 53 -12.09 1.55 -5.88
CA GLN A 53 -13.27 1.88 -6.70
C GLN A 53 -14.61 1.49 -6.06
N LYS A 54 -14.62 0.46 -5.20
CA LYS A 54 -15.81 -0.05 -4.50
C LYS A 54 -15.96 0.49 -3.09
N VAL A 55 -14.90 1.08 -2.53
CA VAL A 55 -14.88 1.57 -1.15
C VAL A 55 -15.08 3.08 -1.10
N ARG A 56 -15.90 3.55 -0.15
CA ARG A 56 -16.12 4.97 0.12
C ARG A 56 -15.74 5.28 1.57
N PRO A 57 -15.26 6.50 1.87
CA PRO A 57 -15.06 6.94 3.25
C PRO A 57 -16.35 6.79 4.05
N GLY A 58 -16.26 6.25 5.27
CA GLY A 58 -17.41 5.97 6.14
C GLY A 58 -18.15 4.66 5.85
N ALA A 59 -17.82 3.94 4.77
CA ALA A 59 -18.37 2.62 4.51
C ALA A 59 -17.77 1.57 5.47
N GLN A 60 -18.57 0.59 5.88
CA GLN A 60 -18.08 -0.55 6.61
C GLN A 60 -17.49 -1.57 5.63
N VAL A 61 -16.27 -2.03 5.90
CA VAL A 61 -15.56 -2.99 5.06
C VAL A 61 -15.09 -4.19 5.85
N LYS A 62 -15.09 -5.34 5.19
CA LYS A 62 -14.37 -6.50 5.70
C LYS A 62 -12.93 -6.41 5.23
N ALA A 63 -12.02 -6.07 6.15
CA ALA A 63 -10.59 -6.15 5.89
C ALA A 63 -10.23 -7.60 5.60
N GLN A 64 -9.59 -7.87 4.47
CA GLN A 64 -8.89 -9.12 4.26
C GLN A 64 -7.41 -8.83 4.48
N GLU A 65 -6.83 -9.45 5.51
CA GLU A 65 -5.42 -9.30 5.84
C GLU A 65 -4.61 -9.93 4.71
N ILE A 66 -4.13 -9.10 3.80
CA ILE A 66 -3.00 -9.47 2.96
C ILE A 66 -1.77 -9.45 3.87
N THR A 67 -1.38 -10.62 4.36
CA THR A 67 -0.01 -10.80 4.83
C THR A 67 0.86 -10.47 3.62
N ALA A 68 1.46 -9.29 3.61
CA ALA A 68 2.55 -9.03 2.69
C ALA A 68 3.69 -9.90 3.21
N ASP A 69 3.68 -11.18 2.85
CA ASP A 69 4.78 -12.10 3.10
C ASP A 69 6.05 -11.34 2.70
N ASN A 70 6.89 -11.05 3.68
CA ASN A 70 8.18 -10.40 3.51
C ASN A 70 9.17 -11.35 2.79
N ASN A 71 8.64 -12.29 1.98
CA ASN A 71 9.35 -13.31 1.24
C ASN A 71 9.15 -13.09 -0.27
N GLN A 72 9.45 -11.87 -0.70
CA GLN A 72 9.84 -11.59 -2.09
C GLN A 72 11.26 -11.02 -2.07
N GLN A 73 12.15 -11.67 -1.32
CA GLN A 73 13.59 -11.57 -1.51
C GLN A 73 14.03 -12.97 -1.96
N GLY A 74 13.83 -13.22 -3.25
CA GLY A 74 14.07 -14.52 -3.87
C GLY A 74 13.93 -14.56 -5.40
N GLN A 75 13.60 -13.45 -6.06
CA GLN A 75 13.68 -13.33 -7.52
C GLN A 75 14.70 -12.25 -7.90
N SER A 76 15.92 -12.45 -7.44
CA SER A 76 17.11 -11.94 -8.12
C SER A 76 17.96 -13.17 -8.42
N GLY A 77 17.60 -13.85 -9.50
CA GLY A 77 18.29 -15.02 -10.00
C GLY A 77 18.16 -15.06 -11.51
N SER A 78 19.22 -14.57 -12.16
CA SER A 78 19.63 -14.87 -13.54
C SER A 78 18.75 -14.35 -14.69
N GLN A 79 19.10 -13.16 -15.17
CA GLN A 79 19.27 -12.95 -16.60
C GLN A 79 20.49 -13.77 -17.05
N PRO A 80 20.34 -14.61 -18.08
CA PRO A 80 21.15 -14.46 -19.29
C PRO A 80 20.20 -14.55 -20.50
N GLU A 81 20.16 -13.55 -21.36
CA GLU A 81 21.12 -13.36 -22.45
C GLU A 81 20.38 -13.69 -23.75
N GLN A 82 20.50 -12.75 -24.69
CA GLN A 82 20.07 -12.92 -26.06
C GLN A 82 20.74 -14.18 -26.62
N SER A 83 19.97 -15.09 -27.20
CA SER A 83 20.52 -16.01 -28.19
C SER A 83 19.50 -16.26 -29.29
N LYS A 84 19.85 -15.63 -30.40
CA LYS A 84 19.33 -15.78 -31.75
C LYS A 84 19.42 -17.26 -32.17
N SER A 85 18.40 -17.78 -32.83
CA SER A 85 18.48 -18.88 -33.82
C SER A 85 17.29 -18.77 -34.74
#